data_AF-A0A7C6AST0-F1
#
_entry.id   AF-A0A7C6AST0-F1
#
_cell.length_a   1.000
_cell.length_b   1.000
_cell.length_c   1.000
_cell.angle_alpha   90.00
_cell.angle_beta   90.00
_cell.angle_gamma   90.00
#
_symmetry.space_group_name_H-M   'P 1'
#
loop_
_entity.id
_entity.type
_entity.pdbx_description
1 polymer ?
#
loop_
_entity_poly.entity_id
_entity_poly.type
_entity_poly.pdbx_seq_one_letter_code
_entity_poly.pdbx_strand_id
1 'polypeptide(L)'
;MVMEVATASPEIALTIRRIKNLPTLPQVVAQLMQAVNNPNSSASDVARIISNDQSLVSKILRIVNSAFYGLPKRVSTITQATVILGFNTVRNLALGASVFDVFRPGGASLGNWDRSKFWQHSIGCAVATKLLARE
;
A
#
# COMPACT_ATOMS: atom_id res chain seq x y z
N MET A 1 12.51 17.08 25.51
CA MET A 1 12.83 15.72 25.05
C MET A 1 12.02 15.41 23.78
N VAL A 2 12.28 16.13 22.68
CA VAL A 2 11.83 15.85 21.30
C VAL A 2 12.65 16.75 20.36
N MET A 3 13.94 16.43 20.18
CA MET A 3 14.82 17.11 19.21
C MET A 3 15.90 16.14 18.73
N GLU A 4 15.54 15.15 17.91
CA GLU A 4 16.54 14.23 17.37
C GLU A 4 16.18 13.65 15.98
N VAL A 5 15.56 14.46 15.12
CA VAL A 5 15.38 14.14 13.69
C VAL A 5 15.94 15.26 12.78
N ALA A 6 16.83 16.11 13.32
CA ALA A 6 17.41 17.25 12.59
C ALA A 6 18.80 16.98 11.99
N THR A 7 19.24 15.72 11.87
CA THR A 7 20.61 15.37 11.44
C THR A 7 20.68 14.58 10.12
N ALA A 8 19.64 14.62 9.28
CA ALA A 8 19.77 14.15 7.90
C ALA A 8 20.14 15.34 6.99
N SER A 9 21.31 15.27 6.33
CA SER A 9 21.74 16.26 5.34
C SER A 9 20.60 16.62 4.36
N PRO A 10 20.40 17.90 4.01
CA PRO A 10 19.26 18.34 3.20
C PRO A 10 19.14 17.60 1.86
N GLU A 11 20.25 17.12 1.31
CA GLU A 11 20.28 16.30 0.09
C GLU A 11 19.62 14.92 0.26
N ILE A 12 19.75 14.29 1.42
CA ILE A 12 19.14 12.98 1.71
C ILE A 12 17.62 13.13 1.79
N ALA A 13 17.13 14.19 2.46
CA ALA A 13 15.71 14.49 2.54
C ALA A 13 15.09 14.78 1.16
N LEU A 14 15.80 15.50 0.29
CA LEU A 14 15.38 15.75 -1.10
C LEU A 14 15.36 14.47 -1.93
N THR A 15 16.35 13.58 -1.74
CA THR A 15 16.43 12.29 -2.43
C THR A 15 15.28 11.38 -2.02
N ILE A 16 15.00 11.26 -0.72
CA ILE A 16 13.86 10.48 -0.20
C ILE A 16 12.53 11.02 -0.77
N ARG A 17 12.35 12.34 -0.85
CA ARG A 17 11.14 12.95 -1.44
C ARG A 17 10.97 12.66 -2.93
N ARG A 18 12.04 12.38 -3.67
CA ARG A 18 11.98 12.00 -5.09
C ARG A 18 11.60 10.54 -5.31
N ILE A 19 11.71 9.70 -4.29
CA ILE A 19 11.34 8.30 -4.37
C ILE A 19 9.81 8.19 -4.27
N LYS A 20 9.14 8.27 -5.43
CA LYS A 20 7.68 8.21 -5.51
C LYS A 20 7.12 6.80 -5.34
N ASN A 21 7.85 5.76 -5.75
CA ASN A 21 7.37 4.39 -5.74
C ASN A 21 8.55 3.42 -5.50
N LEU A 22 8.58 2.69 -4.38
CA LEU A 22 9.41 1.48 -4.24
C LEU A 22 8.66 0.27 -4.82
N PRO A 23 9.34 -0.69 -5.45
CA PRO A 23 8.73 -1.97 -5.75
C PRO A 23 8.36 -2.71 -4.45
N THR A 24 7.19 -3.35 -4.40
CA THR A 24 6.84 -4.26 -3.30
C THR A 24 7.52 -5.61 -3.48
N LEU A 25 7.80 -6.27 -2.35
CA LEU A 25 8.44 -7.59 -2.30
C LEU A 25 7.38 -8.69 -2.52
N PRO A 26 7.46 -9.51 -3.58
CA PRO A 26 6.47 -10.55 -3.87
C PRO A 26 6.26 -11.54 -2.72
N GLN A 27 7.34 -11.85 -1.97
CA GLN A 27 7.30 -12.75 -0.82
C GLN A 27 6.47 -12.20 0.34
N VAL A 28 6.54 -10.89 0.61
CA VAL A 28 5.76 -10.24 1.67
C VAL A 28 4.26 -10.31 1.35
N VAL A 29 3.91 -10.16 0.08
CA VAL A 29 2.52 -10.23 -0.38
C VAL A 29 1.97 -11.64 -0.25
N ALA A 30 2.76 -12.66 -0.61
CA ALA A 30 2.38 -14.06 -0.44
C ALA A 30 2.12 -14.42 1.04
N GLN A 31 3.03 -14.03 1.94
CA GLN A 31 2.86 -14.23 3.39
C GLN A 31 1.63 -13.47 3.92
N LEU A 32 1.43 -12.24 3.45
CA LEU A 32 0.29 -11.43 3.84
C LEU A 32 -1.02 -12.11 3.42
N MET A 33 -1.11 -12.66 2.21
CA MET A 33 -2.30 -13.39 1.74
C MET A 33 -2.64 -14.59 2.64
N GLN A 34 -1.63 -15.29 3.17
CA GLN A 34 -1.86 -16.39 4.12
C GLN A 34 -2.42 -15.86 5.44
N ALA A 35 -1.81 -14.80 6.00
CA ALA A 35 -2.22 -14.23 7.28
C ALA A 35 -3.64 -13.63 7.23
N VAL A 36 -3.99 -12.86 6.20
CA VAL A 36 -5.32 -12.24 6.09
C VAL A 36 -6.46 -13.24 5.82
N ASN A 37 -6.14 -14.48 5.42
CA ASN A 37 -7.12 -15.57 5.25
C ASN A 37 -7.23 -16.47 6.49
N ASN A 38 -6.32 -16.35 7.46
CA ASN A 38 -6.33 -17.15 8.67
C ASN A 38 -7.24 -16.49 9.73
N PRO A 39 -8.33 -17.14 10.18
CA PRO A 39 -9.25 -16.58 11.17
C PRO A 39 -8.60 -16.30 12.53
N ASN A 40 -7.45 -16.90 12.83
CA ASN A 40 -6.70 -16.70 14.06
C ASN A 40 -5.65 -15.59 13.97
N SER A 41 -5.49 -14.93 12.82
CA SER A 41 -4.50 -13.87 12.67
C SER A 41 -4.96 -12.56 13.30
N SER A 42 -4.07 -11.92 14.06
CA SER A 42 -4.28 -10.61 14.65
C SER A 42 -3.81 -9.48 13.74
N ALA A 43 -4.26 -8.26 14.03
CA ALA A 43 -3.77 -7.06 13.35
C ALA A 43 -2.24 -6.88 13.51
N SER A 44 -1.68 -7.37 14.63
CA SER A 44 -0.24 -7.34 14.90
C SER A 44 0.55 -8.33 14.04
N ASP A 45 -0.02 -9.50 13.75
CA ASP A 45 0.60 -10.50 12.87
C ASP A 45 0.71 -9.98 11.44
N VAL A 46 -0.39 -9.40 10.94
CA VAL A 46 -0.45 -8.70 9.65
C VAL A 46 0.54 -7.54 9.60
N ALA A 47 0.60 -6.74 10.67
CA ALA A 47 1.54 -5.62 10.75
C ALA A 47 3.01 -6.06 10.70
N ARG A 48 3.35 -7.18 11.35
CA ARG A 48 4.72 -7.72 11.33
C ARG A 48 5.15 -8.12 9.93
N ILE A 49 4.26 -8.75 9.16
CA ILE A 49 4.53 -9.15 7.77
C ILE A 49 4.74 -7.90 6.89
N ILE A 50 3.81 -6.95 6.96
CA ILE A 50 3.84 -5.72 6.15
C ILE A 50 5.08 -4.88 6.47
N SER A 51 5.52 -4.84 7.73
CA SER A 51 6.67 -4.03 8.14
C SER A 51 7.99 -4.46 7.48
N ASN A 52 8.05 -5.66 6.88
CA ASN A 52 9.19 -6.11 6.09
C ASN A 52 9.25 -5.45 4.69
N ASP A 53 8.21 -4.73 4.27
CA ASP A 53 8.14 -4.01 2.99
C ASP A 53 7.79 -2.54 3.21
N GLN A 54 8.83 -1.69 3.21
CA GLN A 54 8.66 -0.24 3.41
C GLN A 54 7.82 0.43 2.31
N SER A 55 7.79 -0.13 1.09
CA SER A 55 6.90 0.35 0.03
C SER A 55 5.45 0.17 0.44
N LEU A 56 5.10 -1.04 0.85
CA LEU A 56 3.74 -1.38 1.24
C LEU A 56 3.31 -0.60 2.48
N VAL A 57 4.20 -0.46 3.47
CA VAL A 57 4.00 0.39 4.66
C VAL A 57 3.61 1.81 4.25
N SER A 58 4.40 2.44 3.37
CA SER A 58 4.17 3.83 2.95
C SER A 58 2.84 3.98 2.19
N LYS A 59 2.49 3.02 1.32
CA LYS A 59 1.25 3.01 0.54
C LYS A 59 0.04 2.89 1.47
N ILE A 60 0.07 2.00 2.46
CA ILE A 60 -1.03 1.79 3.43
C ILE A 60 -1.20 3.02 4.33
N LEU A 61 -0.12 3.54 4.91
CA LEU A 61 -0.18 4.72 5.77
C LEU A 61 -0.69 5.96 5.02
N ARG A 62 -0.34 6.12 3.74
CA ARG A 62 -0.86 7.22 2.92
C ARG A 62 -2.37 7.10 2.69
N ILE A 63 -2.89 5.88 2.51
CA ILE A 63 -4.31 5.65 2.25
C ILE A 63 -5.13 5.86 3.51
N VAL A 64 -4.75 5.29 4.65
CA VAL A 64 -5.50 5.47 5.91
C VAL A 64 -5.51 6.92 6.39
N ASN A 65 -4.47 7.70 6.06
CA ASN A 65 -4.40 9.14 6.36
C ASN A 65 -4.97 10.03 5.25
N SER A 66 -5.61 9.46 4.22
CA SER A 66 -6.25 10.24 3.17
C SER A 66 -7.54 10.89 3.66
N ALA A 67 -7.96 11.96 2.97
CA ALA A 67 -9.20 12.68 3.29
C ALA A 67 -10.44 11.77 3.29
N PHE A 68 -10.39 10.64 2.55
CA PHE A 68 -11.45 9.64 2.52
C PHE A 68 -11.81 9.08 3.90
N TYR A 69 -10.81 8.87 4.77
CA TYR A 69 -11.05 8.33 6.12
C TYR A 69 -11.30 9.41 7.18
N GLY A 70 -10.99 10.68 6.89
CA GLY A 70 -11.37 11.81 7.74
C GLY A 70 -10.88 11.75 9.20
N LEU A 71 -9.78 11.05 9.48
CA LEU A 71 -9.35 10.77 10.85
C LEU A 71 -8.85 12.04 11.57
N PRO A 72 -9.24 12.29 12.83
CA PRO A 72 -8.85 13.48 13.58
C PRO A 72 -7.37 13.48 13.98
N LYS A 73 -6.74 12.30 14.05
CA LYS A 73 -5.31 12.13 14.32
C LYS A 73 -4.68 11.29 13.22
N ARG A 74 -3.43 11.62 12.87
CA ARG A 74 -2.65 10.82 11.92
C ARG A 74 -2.32 9.45 12.50
N VAL A 75 -2.49 8.43 11.68
CA VAL A 75 -2.11 7.05 11.95
C VAL A 75 -0.64 6.88 11.59
N SER A 76 0.16 6.36 12.53
CA SER A 76 1.60 6.16 12.37
C SER A 76 2.04 4.69 12.39
N THR A 77 1.16 3.76 12.76
CA THR A 77 1.50 2.34 12.87
C THR A 77 0.64 1.48 11.96
N ILE A 78 1.21 0.39 11.45
CA ILE A 78 0.48 -0.56 10.61
C ILE A 78 -0.57 -1.31 11.42
N THR A 79 -0.32 -1.63 12.69
CA THR A 79 -1.34 -2.26 13.54
C THR A 79 -2.59 -1.39 13.63
N GLN A 80 -2.44 -0.09 13.90
CA GLN A 80 -3.56 0.84 13.96
C GLN A 80 -4.23 0.99 12.57
N ALA A 81 -3.44 1.07 11.49
CA ALA A 81 -3.99 1.10 10.14
C ALA A 81 -4.81 -0.14 9.83
N THR A 82 -4.34 -1.34 10.20
CA THR A 82 -5.05 -2.60 9.99
C THR A 82 -6.36 -2.66 10.76
N VAL A 83 -6.42 -2.14 11.99
CA VAL A 83 -7.66 -2.06 12.78
C VAL A 83 -8.69 -1.15 12.11
N ILE A 84 -8.26 0.00 11.57
CA ILE A 84 -9.15 0.98 10.93
C ILE A 84 -9.61 0.49 9.55
N LEU A 85 -8.69 -0.05 8.73
CA LEU A 85 -8.96 -0.46 7.36
C LEU A 85 -9.67 -1.82 7.28
N GLY A 86 -9.39 -2.71 8.23
CA GLY A 86 -9.77 -4.12 8.20
C GLY A 86 -8.91 -4.96 7.24
N PHE A 87 -8.91 -6.27 7.47
CA PHE A 87 -8.03 -7.22 6.76
C PHE A 87 -8.30 -7.28 5.26
N ASN A 88 -9.56 -7.19 4.85
CA ASN A 88 -9.95 -7.22 3.44
C ASN A 88 -9.42 -6.00 2.68
N THR A 89 -9.44 -4.82 3.28
CA THR A 89 -8.90 -3.61 2.66
C THR A 89 -7.39 -3.72 2.56
N VAL A 90 -6.70 -4.12 3.64
CA VAL A 90 -5.25 -4.32 3.64
C VAL A 90 -4.82 -5.32 2.57
N ARG A 91 -5.53 -6.44 2.44
CA ARG A 91 -5.33 -7.44 1.38
C ARG A 91 -5.41 -6.81 -0.01
N ASN A 92 -6.50 -6.10 -0.30
CA ASN A 92 -6.72 -5.50 -1.60
C ASN A 92 -5.67 -4.44 -1.94
N LEU A 93 -5.23 -3.66 -0.95
CA LEU A 93 -4.16 -2.68 -1.12
C LEU A 93 -2.83 -3.34 -1.45
N ALA A 94 -2.50 -4.43 -0.75
CA ALA A 94 -1.26 -5.16 -1.03
C ALA A 94 -1.26 -5.82 -2.40
N LEU A 95 -2.37 -6.44 -2.81
CA LEU A 95 -2.51 -6.99 -4.15
C LEU A 95 -2.39 -5.90 -5.23
N GLY A 96 -3.09 -4.79 -5.06
CA GLY A 96 -3.02 -3.66 -5.98
C GLY A 96 -1.62 -3.05 -6.07
N ALA A 97 -0.91 -2.97 -4.94
CA ALA A 97 0.46 -2.48 -4.90
C ALA A 97 1.43 -3.38 -5.68
N SER A 98 1.30 -4.71 -5.55
CA SER A 98 2.13 -5.69 -6.27
C SER A 98 1.89 -5.69 -7.76
N VAL A 99 0.62 -5.60 -8.17
CA VAL A 99 0.27 -5.51 -9.59
C VAL A 99 0.83 -4.23 -10.20
N PHE A 100 0.74 -3.09 -9.49
CA PHE A 100 1.31 -1.83 -9.95
C PHE A 100 2.83 -1.91 -10.23
N ASP A 101 3.55 -2.69 -9.42
CA ASP A 101 4.98 -2.87 -9.59
C ASP A 101 5.34 -3.78 -10.79
N VAL A 102 4.48 -4.75 -11.14
CA VAL A 102 4.60 -5.53 -12.39
C VAL A 102 4.39 -4.66 -13.64
N PHE A 103 3.49 -3.66 -13.56
CA PHE A 103 3.19 -2.78 -14.69
C PHE A 103 4.13 -1.56 -14.82
N ARG A 104 5.20 -1.47 -14.02
CA ARG A 104 6.14 -0.32 -14.05
C ARG A 104 6.78 -0.12 -15.44
N PRO A 105 7.05 1.14 -15.83
CA PRO A 105 7.80 1.44 -17.05
C PRO A 105 9.24 0.92 -16.88
N GLY A 106 9.61 -0.11 -17.64
CA GLY A 106 10.90 -0.79 -17.53
C GLY A 106 11.00 -2.06 -18.38
N GLY A 107 9.88 -2.75 -18.62
CA GLY A 107 9.77 -3.79 -19.65
C GLY A 107 9.49 -3.21 -21.04
N ALA A 108 9.96 -3.91 -22.09
CA ALA A 108 9.77 -3.55 -23.50
C ALA A 108 8.33 -3.09 -23.75
N SER A 109 8.17 -1.83 -24.16
CA SER A 109 6.86 -1.29 -24.51
C SER A 109 6.35 -2.05 -25.73
N LEU A 110 5.31 -2.86 -25.57
CA LEU A 110 4.54 -3.40 -26.69
C LEU A 110 3.75 -2.23 -27.32
N GLY A 111 4.42 -1.41 -28.13
CA GLY A 111 3.81 -0.29 -28.87
C GLY A 111 3.30 0.88 -28.01
N ASN A 112 2.32 1.62 -28.56
CA ASN A 112 1.70 2.85 -28.01
C ASN A 112 0.69 2.59 -26.87
N TRP A 113 0.79 1.47 -26.14
CA TRP A 113 -0.18 1.13 -25.11
C TRP A 113 0.03 1.95 -23.82
N ASP A 114 -0.95 2.78 -23.49
CA ASP A 114 -1.04 3.48 -22.20
C ASP A 114 -1.45 2.52 -21.05
N ARG A 115 -0.44 2.05 -20.32
CA ARG A 115 -0.60 1.20 -19.12
C ARG A 115 -1.36 1.90 -17.98
N SER A 116 -1.30 3.23 -17.89
CA SER A 116 -1.98 3.98 -16.84
C SER A 116 -3.50 3.95 -17.06
N LYS A 117 -3.95 4.15 -18.30
CA LYS A 117 -5.36 4.02 -18.66
C LYS A 117 -5.90 2.61 -18.44
N PHE A 118 -5.13 1.58 -18.81
CA PHE A 118 -5.51 0.20 -18.55
C PHE A 118 -5.72 -0.06 -17.05
N TRP A 119 -4.76 0.38 -16.22
CA TRP A 119 -4.84 0.22 -14.77
C TRP A 119 -6.05 0.94 -14.15
N GLN A 120 -6.31 2.18 -14.58
CA GLN A 120 -7.48 2.96 -14.13
C GLN A 120 -8.78 2.24 -14.47
N HIS A 121 -8.89 1.70 -15.68
CA HIS A 121 -10.04 0.91 -16.09
C HIS A 121 -10.22 -0.35 -15.23
N SER A 122 -9.15 -1.14 -15.02
CA SER A 122 -9.21 -2.35 -14.21
C SER A 122 -9.64 -2.08 -12.76
N ILE A 123 -9.11 -1.02 -12.13
CA ILE A 123 -9.56 -0.60 -10.79
C ILE A 123 -11.02 -0.17 -10.84
N GLY A 124 -11.41 0.63 -11.83
CA GLY A 124 -12.78 1.11 -11.99
C GLY A 124 -13.78 -0.05 -12.04
N CYS A 125 -13.51 -1.07 -12.86
CA CYS A 125 -14.31 -2.30 -12.91
C CYS A 125 -14.33 -3.02 -11.56
N ALA A 126 -13.18 -3.23 -10.91
CA ALA A 126 -13.11 -3.92 -9.62
C ALA A 126 -13.92 -3.22 -8.52
N VAL A 127 -13.87 -1.88 -8.46
CA VAL A 127 -14.65 -1.08 -7.52
C VAL A 127 -16.14 -1.16 -7.84
N ALA A 128 -16.52 -1.05 -9.11
CA ALA A 128 -17.91 -1.16 -9.54
C ALA A 128 -18.50 -2.54 -9.18
N THR A 129 -17.81 -3.63 -9.49
CA THR A 129 -18.23 -4.99 -9.11
C THR A 129 -18.36 -5.13 -7.59
N LYS A 130 -17.43 -4.55 -6.82
CA LYS A 130 -17.51 -4.59 -5.35
C LYS A 130 -18.70 -3.80 -4.80
N LEU A 131 -19.08 -2.68 -5.42
CA LEU A 131 -20.27 -1.92 -5.06
C LEU A 131 -21.53 -2.72 -5.35
N LEU A 132 -21.62 -3.32 -6.54
CA LEU A 132 -22.74 -4.17 -6.94
C LEU A 132 -22.92 -5.39 -6.04
N ALA A 133 -21.82 -6.02 -5.59
CA ALA A 133 -21.88 -7.18 -4.71
C ALA A 133 -22.26 -6.86 -3.25
N ARG A 134 -22.39 -5.57 -2.90
CA ARG A 134 -22.80 -5.12 -1.56
C ARG A 134 -24.29 -4.77 -1.49
N GLU A 135 -24.94 -4.58 -2.63
CA GLU A 135 -26.40 -4.50 -2.74
C GLU A 135 -27.00 -5.91 -2.81
#